data_AF-A0A4Q6BZ00-F1
#
_entry.id   AF-A0A4Q6BZ00-F1
#
_cell.length_a   1.000
_cell.length_b   1.000
_cell.length_c   1.000
_cell.angle_alpha   90.00
_cell.angle_beta   90.00
_cell.angle_gamma   90.00
#
_symmetry.space_group_name_H-M   'P 1'
#
loop_
_entity.id
_entity.type
_entity.pdbx_description
1 polymer ?
#
loop_
_entity_poly.entity_id
_entity_poly.type
_entity_poly.pdbx_seq_one_letter_code
_entity_poly.pdbx_strand_id
1 'polypeptide(L)'
;MDQEDEGRSRTGVVSAGKEKPALAGLLMLAVALLGYAFYTRIDQARALLWPAAEPGAQAAPAPALPPRRGARIEATAAHPQAGQPIERPAPATGAGPQAAAVAPTPAPETTVLGPAAVEPAPTEPAPAPAPLSRLYAMPERSAQAPTPGKAGLVEALRRGELRLATPADFNRWKAAHRRNGGRPGRSFDERTSYLQGYVVRRDFVIPDGLNGAHSVFFLLEAGAPYPLGEAG
;
A
#
# COMPACT_ATOMS: atom_id res chain seq x y z
N MET A 1 38.72 -55.94 65.79
CA MET A 1 38.76 -54.67 66.52
C MET A 1 39.78 -53.85 65.78
N ASP A 2 39.44 -52.98 64.84
CA ASP A 2 38.26 -52.11 64.64
C ASP A 2 38.18 -51.84 63.12
N GLN A 3 37.09 -52.04 62.36
CA GLN A 3 35.77 -51.41 62.30
C GLN A 3 35.76 -49.87 62.23
N GLU A 4 35.04 -49.37 61.21
CA GLU A 4 34.60 -47.98 60.96
C GLU A 4 35.67 -47.10 60.26
N ASP A 5 35.41 -46.38 59.18
CA ASP A 5 34.22 -45.59 58.89
C ASP A 5 34.05 -45.32 57.37
N GLU A 6 32.92 -45.75 56.83
CA GLU A 6 32.41 -45.39 55.50
C GLU A 6 31.71 -44.02 55.58
N GLY A 7 32.47 -42.95 55.34
CA GLY A 7 31.92 -41.58 55.23
C GLY A 7 31.30 -41.28 53.86
N ARG A 8 30.22 -41.98 53.52
CA ARG A 8 29.35 -41.74 52.36
C ARG A 8 28.59 -40.42 52.53
N SER A 9 28.37 -39.72 51.41
CA SER A 9 27.23 -38.81 51.14
C SER A 9 27.40 -37.32 51.45
N ARG A 10 27.47 -36.51 50.37
CA ARG A 10 26.51 -35.41 50.11
C ARG A 10 26.81 -34.74 48.77
N THR A 11 26.36 -35.36 47.69
CA THR A 11 26.03 -34.65 46.45
C THR A 11 24.76 -33.85 46.71
N GLY A 12 24.90 -32.54 46.88
CA GLY A 12 23.77 -31.61 46.98
C GLY A 12 23.06 -31.53 45.64
N VAL A 13 21.93 -32.22 45.51
CA VAL A 13 20.97 -31.99 44.43
C VAL A 13 20.25 -30.69 44.76
N VAL A 14 20.65 -29.60 44.10
CA VAL A 14 19.94 -28.33 44.13
C VAL A 14 18.60 -28.53 43.41
N SER A 15 17.52 -28.66 44.18
CA SER A 15 16.15 -28.61 43.66
C SER A 15 15.92 -27.25 43.00
N ALA A 16 15.79 -27.25 41.67
CA ALA A 16 15.30 -26.11 40.92
C ALA A 16 13.84 -25.85 41.30
N GLY A 17 13.61 -24.83 42.12
CA GLY A 17 12.30 -24.38 42.57
C GLY A 17 11.36 -24.12 41.40
N LYS A 18 10.29 -24.90 41.36
CA LYS A 18 9.21 -24.87 40.37
C LYS A 18 8.21 -23.77 40.74
N GLU A 19 8.66 -22.52 40.77
CA GLU A 19 7.80 -21.36 41.07
C GLU A 19 8.02 -20.28 40.02
N LYS A 20 7.10 -20.18 39.04
CA LYS A 20 6.81 -18.95 38.24
C LYS A 20 5.66 -19.03 37.21
N PRO A 21 4.66 -19.94 37.24
CA PRO A 21 3.55 -19.84 36.27
C PRO A 21 2.62 -18.64 36.55
N ALA A 22 2.56 -18.15 37.79
CA ALA A 22 1.64 -17.06 38.18
C ALA A 22 1.99 -15.70 37.54
N LEU A 23 3.28 -15.41 37.35
CA LEU A 23 3.73 -14.09 36.88
C LEU A 23 3.53 -13.95 35.36
N ALA A 24 3.72 -15.03 34.60
CA ALA A 24 3.44 -15.06 33.16
C ALA A 24 1.94 -14.88 32.86
N GLY A 25 1.07 -15.49 33.66
CA GLY A 25 -0.38 -15.33 33.52
C GLY A 25 -0.84 -13.88 33.77
N LEU A 26 -0.28 -13.23 34.80
CA LEU A 26 -0.62 -11.84 35.14
C LEU A 26 -0.15 -10.86 34.06
N LEU A 27 1.01 -11.09 33.46
CA LEU A 27 1.54 -10.25 32.38
C LEU A 27 0.71 -10.38 31.10
N MET A 28 0.28 -11.59 30.74
CA MET A 28 -0.63 -11.80 29.59
C MET A 28 -1.98 -11.12 29.80
N LEU A 29 -2.54 -11.18 31.01
CA LEU A 29 -3.79 -10.47 31.34
C LEU A 29 -3.62 -8.95 31.20
N ALA A 30 -2.52 -8.39 31.69
CA ALA A 30 -2.25 -6.96 31.58
C ALA A 30 -2.15 -6.50 30.11
N VAL A 31 -1.48 -7.27 29.26
CA VAL A 31 -1.39 -6.97 27.82
C VAL A 31 -2.76 -7.06 27.13
N ALA A 32 -3.57 -8.06 27.48
CA ALA A 32 -4.93 -8.19 26.94
C ALA A 32 -5.82 -7.01 27.34
N LEU A 33 -5.75 -6.56 28.60
CA LEU A 33 -6.50 -5.40 29.08
C LEU A 33 -6.03 -4.10 28.40
N LEU A 34 -4.72 -3.93 28.20
CA LEU A 34 -4.18 -2.76 27.49
C LEU A 34 -4.64 -2.73 26.03
N GLY A 35 -4.61 -3.89 25.35
CA GLY A 35 -5.12 -4.03 23.98
C GLY A 35 -6.62 -3.75 23.88
N TYR A 36 -7.41 -4.25 24.83
CA TYR A 36 -8.85 -4.01 24.89
C TYR A 36 -9.18 -2.53 25.11
N ALA A 37 -8.52 -1.88 26.07
CA ALA A 37 -8.70 -0.45 26.32
C ALA A 37 -8.34 0.39 25.08
N PHE A 38 -7.23 0.06 24.40
CA PHE A 38 -6.84 0.73 23.17
C PHE A 38 -7.87 0.52 22.04
N TYR A 39 -8.38 -0.69 21.89
CA TYR A 39 -9.44 -1.01 20.92
C TYR A 39 -10.72 -0.19 21.18
N THR A 40 -11.19 -0.13 22.43
CA THR A 40 -12.39 0.65 22.78
C THR A 40 -12.20 2.14 22.52
N ARG A 41 -10.99 2.68 22.67
CA ARG A 41 -10.71 4.09 22.42
C ARG A 41 -10.74 4.42 20.92
N ILE A 42 -10.24 3.51 20.08
CA ILE A 42 -10.33 3.65 18.62
C ILE A 42 -11.79 3.58 18.17
N ASP A 43 -12.58 2.68 18.73
CA ASP A 43 -13.99 2.53 18.37
C ASP A 43 -14.82 3.76 18.77
N GLN A 44 -14.57 4.33 19.95
CA GLN A 44 -15.17 5.61 20.36
C GLN A 44 -14.75 6.78 19.46
N ALA A 45 -13.48 6.88 19.08
CA ALA A 45 -13.01 7.91 18.15
C ALA A 45 -13.70 7.77 16.78
N ARG A 46 -13.93 6.52 16.33
CA ARG A 46 -14.65 6.24 15.09
C ARG A 46 -16.13 6.64 15.17
N ALA A 47 -16.79 6.39 16.29
CA ALA A 47 -18.19 6.80 16.51
C ALA A 47 -18.37 8.33 16.50
N LEU A 48 -17.35 9.09 16.94
CA LEU A 48 -17.36 10.56 16.88
C LEU A 48 -17.08 11.10 15.47
N LEU A 49 -16.20 10.44 14.69
CA LEU A 49 -15.89 10.86 13.32
C LEU A 49 -16.93 10.43 12.29
N TRP A 50 -17.73 9.41 12.60
CA TRP A 50 -18.76 8.88 11.73
C TRP A 50 -20.03 8.65 12.54
N PRO A 51 -20.84 9.69 12.79
CA PRO A 51 -22.14 9.49 13.42
C PRO A 51 -22.89 8.49 12.54
N ALA A 52 -23.24 7.34 13.11
CA ALA A 52 -24.08 6.36 12.44
C ALA A 52 -25.31 7.13 11.93
N ALA A 53 -25.53 7.10 10.62
CA ALA A 53 -26.69 7.72 10.00
C ALA A 53 -27.93 7.25 10.79
N GLU A 54 -28.59 8.17 11.47
CA GLU A 54 -29.67 7.82 12.39
C GLU A 54 -30.72 7.00 11.62
N PRO A 55 -31.09 5.80 12.10
CA PRO A 55 -32.22 5.06 11.58
C PRO A 55 -33.50 5.75 12.06
N GLY A 56 -33.79 6.94 11.52
CA GLY A 56 -34.87 7.78 12.03
C GLY A 56 -35.09 9.11 11.32
N ALA A 57 -34.20 9.55 10.41
CA ALA A 57 -34.49 10.70 9.55
C ALA A 57 -35.54 10.31 8.50
N GLN A 58 -36.80 10.32 8.95
CA GLN A 58 -37.98 10.23 8.12
C GLN A 58 -37.87 11.28 7.03
N ALA A 59 -37.67 10.82 5.80
CA ALA A 59 -37.56 11.67 4.62
C ALA A 59 -38.74 12.67 4.64
N ALA A 60 -38.42 13.95 4.57
CA ALA A 60 -39.43 14.98 4.37
C ALA A 60 -40.34 14.56 3.21
N PRO A 61 -41.68 14.69 3.33
CA PRO A 61 -42.60 14.28 2.28
C PRO A 61 -42.20 15.00 0.99
N ALA A 62 -41.90 14.21 -0.04
CA ALA A 62 -41.52 14.73 -1.34
C ALA A 62 -42.62 15.70 -1.85
N PRO A 63 -42.25 16.86 -2.44
CA PRO A 63 -43.23 17.73 -3.08
C PRO A 63 -43.99 16.92 -4.14
N ALA A 64 -45.32 17.08 -4.16
CA ALA A 64 -46.23 16.35 -5.02
C ALA A 64 -45.79 16.46 -6.49
N LEU A 65 -45.34 15.34 -7.05
CA LEU A 65 -45.07 15.22 -8.48
C LEU A 65 -46.39 15.32 -9.26
N PRO A 66 -46.42 16.03 -10.41
CA PRO A 66 -47.59 16.07 -11.26
C PRO A 66 -47.93 14.66 -11.78
N PRO A 67 -49.23 14.38 -12.07
CA PRO A 67 -49.68 13.05 -12.47
C PRO A 67 -48.98 12.59 -13.75
N ARG A 68 -48.16 11.55 -13.62
CA ARG A 68 -47.47 10.89 -14.73
C ARG A 68 -48.46 9.99 -15.46
N ARG A 69 -48.94 10.48 -16.60
CA ARG A 69 -49.83 9.78 -17.52
C ARG A 69 -49.11 8.55 -18.10
N GLY A 70 -49.58 7.37 -17.72
CA GLY A 70 -49.56 6.12 -18.50
C GLY A 70 -48.24 5.62 -19.09
N ALA A 71 -47.67 4.59 -18.45
CA ALA A 71 -47.20 3.39 -19.16
C ALA A 71 -47.00 2.27 -18.12
N ARG A 72 -48.01 1.41 -18.03
CA ARG A 72 -47.96 0.15 -17.30
C ARG A 72 -47.02 -0.78 -18.07
N ILE A 73 -45.84 -1.07 -17.50
CA ILE A 73 -45.05 -2.23 -17.88
C ILE A 73 -44.87 -3.06 -16.63
N GLU A 74 -45.68 -4.12 -16.54
CA GLU A 74 -45.47 -5.24 -15.63
C GLU A 74 -44.29 -6.05 -16.17
N ALA A 75 -43.26 -6.25 -15.36
CA ALA A 75 -42.26 -7.29 -15.58
C ALA A 75 -41.63 -7.70 -14.24
N THR A 76 -42.31 -8.65 -13.60
CA THR A 76 -41.78 -9.85 -12.95
C THR A 76 -40.42 -9.76 -12.24
N ALA A 77 -40.50 -9.84 -10.92
CA ALA A 77 -39.40 -10.20 -10.04
C ALA A 77 -38.85 -11.59 -10.36
N ALA A 78 -37.52 -11.70 -10.47
CA ALA A 78 -36.80 -12.96 -10.37
C ALA A 78 -35.66 -12.80 -9.36
N HIS A 79 -35.82 -13.46 -8.22
CA HIS A 79 -34.76 -13.79 -7.26
C HIS A 79 -33.68 -14.64 -7.96
N PRO A 80 -32.39 -14.37 -7.73
CA PRO A 80 -31.37 -15.41 -7.81
C PRO A 80 -30.97 -15.91 -6.42
N GLN A 81 -31.05 -17.23 -6.29
CA GLN A 81 -30.69 -18.07 -5.16
C GLN A 81 -29.24 -17.93 -4.70
N ALA A 82 -29.07 -18.19 -3.41
CA ALA A 82 -27.83 -18.51 -2.73
C ALA A 82 -27.22 -19.85 -3.21
N GLY A 83 -25.90 -19.93 -3.16
CA GLY A 83 -25.16 -21.18 -2.97
C GLY A 83 -24.37 -21.67 -4.19
N GLN A 84 -23.07 -21.33 -4.24
CA GLN A 84 -22.08 -22.26 -4.78
C GLN A 84 -20.84 -22.31 -3.85
N PRO A 85 -20.38 -23.51 -3.45
CA PRO A 85 -19.17 -23.69 -2.66
C PRO A 85 -17.93 -23.50 -3.53
N ILE A 86 -16.95 -22.75 -3.03
CA ILE A 86 -15.65 -22.54 -3.68
C ILE A 86 -14.77 -23.76 -3.38
N GLU A 87 -14.49 -24.58 -4.40
CA GLU A 87 -13.44 -25.60 -4.36
C GLU A 87 -12.06 -24.94 -4.23
N ARG A 88 -11.26 -25.46 -3.31
CA ARG A 88 -9.92 -25.00 -2.96
C ARG A 88 -8.90 -25.99 -3.55
N PRO A 89 -8.13 -25.64 -4.60
CA PRO A 89 -7.02 -26.47 -5.02
C PRO A 89 -5.80 -26.31 -4.09
N ALA A 90 -5.21 -27.45 -3.74
CA ALA A 90 -4.09 -27.65 -2.84
C ALA A 90 -2.74 -27.12 -3.39
N PRO A 91 -1.74 -26.87 -2.52
CA PRO A 91 -0.44 -26.35 -2.92
C PRO A 91 0.48 -27.45 -3.50
N ALA A 92 1.07 -27.19 -4.66
CA ALA A 92 2.14 -28.01 -5.20
C ALA A 92 3.49 -27.54 -4.63
N THR A 93 4.09 -28.43 -3.85
CA THR A 93 5.46 -28.44 -3.37
C THR A 93 6.43 -28.68 -4.54
N GLY A 94 7.51 -27.90 -4.61
CA GLY A 94 8.58 -28.12 -5.60
C GLY A 94 9.85 -27.36 -5.24
N ALA A 95 10.77 -28.06 -4.56
CA ALA A 95 12.14 -27.63 -4.27
C ALA A 95 12.95 -27.45 -5.57
N GLY A 96 13.82 -26.45 -5.68
CA GLY A 96 15.23 -26.65 -5.36
C GLY A 96 16.13 -26.15 -6.52
N PRO A 97 17.45 -25.99 -6.31
CA PRO A 97 18.21 -24.80 -6.70
C PRO A 97 19.19 -25.04 -7.85
N GLN A 98 19.70 -23.96 -8.50
CA GLN A 98 21.11 -23.90 -8.89
C GLN A 98 21.57 -22.50 -9.31
N ALA A 99 22.70 -22.12 -8.71
CA ALA A 99 23.55 -21.00 -9.05
C ALA A 99 24.58 -21.43 -10.10
N ALA A 100 24.95 -20.53 -11.01
CA ALA A 100 26.25 -20.57 -11.65
C ALA A 100 26.66 -19.17 -12.12
N ALA A 101 27.73 -18.67 -11.53
CA ALA A 101 28.47 -17.49 -11.91
C ALA A 101 29.29 -17.77 -13.18
N VAL A 102 29.40 -16.79 -14.08
CA VAL A 102 30.51 -16.72 -15.05
C VAL A 102 30.92 -15.25 -15.22
N ALA A 103 32.20 -14.99 -14.97
CA ALA A 103 32.91 -13.71 -15.10
C ALA A 103 33.41 -13.49 -16.55
N PRO A 104 33.95 -12.31 -16.90
CA PRO A 104 34.12 -11.83 -18.27
C PRO A 104 35.53 -12.11 -18.85
N THR A 105 35.66 -12.20 -20.18
CA THR A 105 36.95 -12.13 -20.92
C THR A 105 36.69 -11.79 -22.41
N PRO A 106 37.69 -11.43 -23.24
CA PRO A 106 38.16 -10.08 -23.52
C PRO A 106 38.00 -9.67 -25.01
N ALA A 107 38.45 -8.46 -25.33
CA ALA A 107 38.50 -7.84 -26.66
C ALA A 107 39.32 -8.62 -27.72
N PRO A 108 39.09 -8.32 -29.01
CA PRO A 108 40.13 -8.39 -30.02
C PRO A 108 40.61 -6.99 -30.42
N GLU A 109 41.92 -6.78 -30.32
CA GLU A 109 42.67 -5.81 -31.10
C GLU A 109 42.80 -6.30 -32.54
N THR A 110 42.56 -5.42 -33.52
CA THR A 110 43.12 -5.56 -34.87
C THR A 110 43.53 -4.20 -35.42
N THR A 111 44.84 -3.99 -35.40
CA THR A 111 45.70 -3.16 -36.26
C THR A 111 45.18 -2.97 -37.70
N VAL A 112 45.36 -1.78 -38.31
CA VAL A 112 46.07 -1.55 -39.60
C VAL A 112 46.20 -0.04 -39.89
N LEU A 113 47.43 0.32 -40.28
CA LEU A 113 47.96 1.58 -40.81
C LEU A 113 47.23 2.14 -42.03
N GLY A 114 47.25 3.47 -42.19
CA GLY A 114 47.19 4.10 -43.51
C GLY A 114 46.88 5.61 -43.48
N PRO A 115 47.82 6.51 -43.82
CA PRO A 115 47.60 7.94 -43.83
C PRO A 115 47.03 8.40 -45.18
N ALA A 116 45.88 9.06 -45.16
CA ALA A 116 45.38 9.81 -46.31
C ALA A 116 44.90 11.16 -45.80
N ALA A 117 45.65 12.19 -46.18
CA ALA A 117 45.28 13.58 -46.01
C ALA A 117 43.92 13.83 -46.65
N VAL A 118 42.94 14.22 -45.83
CA VAL A 118 41.73 14.90 -46.28
C VAL A 118 41.54 16.11 -45.38
N GLU A 119 41.66 17.26 -46.02
CA GLU A 119 41.37 18.61 -45.53
C GLU A 119 40.02 18.65 -44.79
N PRO A 120 39.95 19.15 -43.54
CA PRO A 120 38.68 19.26 -42.83
C PRO A 120 37.87 20.43 -43.40
N ALA A 121 36.87 20.10 -44.20
CA ALA A 121 35.74 20.99 -44.48
C ALA A 121 35.09 21.43 -43.14
N PRO A 122 34.54 22.66 -43.07
CA PRO A 122 33.95 23.17 -41.84
C PRO A 122 32.77 22.30 -41.42
N THR A 123 32.95 21.57 -40.31
CA THR A 123 31.92 20.80 -39.63
C THR A 123 30.77 21.74 -39.27
N GLU A 124 29.67 21.62 -40.03
CA GLU A 124 28.37 22.14 -39.66
C GLU A 124 28.06 21.63 -38.23
N PRO A 125 27.73 22.50 -37.27
CA PRO A 125 27.50 22.08 -35.90
C PRO A 125 26.33 21.11 -35.89
N ALA A 126 26.60 19.86 -35.48
CA ALA A 126 25.59 18.85 -35.29
C ALA A 126 24.41 19.45 -34.49
N PRO A 127 23.16 19.29 -34.95
CA PRO A 127 22.02 19.84 -34.24
C PRO A 127 22.04 19.29 -32.82
N ALA A 128 22.07 20.20 -31.85
CA ALA A 128 22.05 19.84 -30.43
C ALA A 128 20.93 18.80 -30.20
N PRO A 129 21.19 17.74 -29.42
CA PRO A 129 20.16 16.76 -29.10
C PRO A 129 18.96 17.52 -28.53
N ALA A 130 17.80 17.33 -29.15
CA ALA A 130 16.58 17.99 -28.71
C ALA A 130 16.42 17.76 -27.19
N PRO A 131 16.09 18.80 -26.41
CA PRO A 131 15.92 18.65 -24.98
C PRO A 131 14.88 17.55 -24.72
N LEU A 132 15.22 16.61 -23.83
CA LEU A 132 14.37 15.47 -23.45
C LEU A 132 12.95 15.89 -23.02
N SER A 133 12.75 17.17 -22.68
CA SER A 133 11.46 17.80 -22.41
C SER A 133 10.41 17.56 -23.49
N ARG A 134 10.81 17.42 -24.76
CA ARG A 134 9.86 17.21 -25.87
C ARG A 134 9.24 15.80 -25.89
N LEU A 135 9.88 14.82 -25.25
CA LEU A 135 9.39 13.44 -25.17
C LEU A 135 8.37 13.24 -24.04
N TYR A 136 8.25 14.19 -23.11
CA TYR A 136 7.30 14.14 -21.98
C TYR A 136 6.14 15.14 -22.09
N ALA A 137 6.07 15.91 -23.19
CA ALA A 137 4.92 16.74 -23.49
C ALA A 137 3.75 15.85 -23.96
N MET A 138 3.05 15.21 -23.01
CA MET A 138 1.70 14.71 -23.30
C MET A 138 0.82 15.90 -23.69
N PRO A 139 -0.12 15.71 -24.64
CA PRO A 139 -1.03 16.77 -25.05
C PRO A 139 -1.71 17.36 -23.83
N GLU A 140 -1.77 18.69 -23.75
CA GLU A 140 -2.50 19.43 -22.71
C GLU A 140 -3.95 18.94 -22.70
N ARG A 141 -4.22 17.92 -21.89
CA ARG A 141 -5.57 17.42 -21.70
C ARG A 141 -6.29 18.48 -20.90
N SER A 142 -7.38 18.96 -21.46
CA SER A 142 -8.31 19.92 -20.88
C SER A 142 -8.96 19.27 -19.65
N ALA A 143 -8.20 19.20 -18.56
CA ALA A 143 -8.67 18.72 -17.29
C ALA A 143 -9.52 19.83 -16.70
N GLN A 144 -10.82 19.62 -16.65
CA GLN A 144 -11.68 20.39 -15.77
C GLN A 144 -11.03 20.34 -14.38
N ALA A 145 -10.70 21.51 -13.83
CA ALA A 145 -9.94 21.58 -12.59
C ALA A 145 -10.66 20.77 -11.51
N PRO A 146 -9.96 19.86 -10.82
CA PRO A 146 -10.60 19.04 -9.81
C PRO A 146 -11.16 19.91 -8.69
N THR A 147 -12.31 19.51 -8.15
CA THR A 147 -12.87 20.16 -6.96
C THR A 147 -11.81 20.18 -5.84
N PRO A 148 -11.52 21.32 -5.20
CA PRO A 148 -10.43 21.39 -4.23
C PRO A 148 -10.71 20.57 -2.96
N GLY A 149 -9.62 20.20 -2.30
CA GLY A 149 -9.56 19.56 -0.99
C GLY A 149 -10.16 18.16 -0.97
N LYS A 150 -10.75 17.81 0.18
CA LYS A 150 -11.35 16.48 0.40
C LYS A 150 -12.50 16.18 -0.56
N ALA A 151 -13.22 17.20 -1.03
CA ALA A 151 -14.33 17.01 -1.96
C ALA A 151 -13.84 16.42 -3.30
N GLY A 152 -12.70 16.89 -3.82
CA GLY A 152 -12.07 16.33 -5.02
C GLY A 152 -11.66 14.87 -4.86
N LEU A 153 -11.16 14.50 -3.68
CA LEU A 153 -10.83 13.10 -3.38
C LEU A 153 -12.07 12.20 -3.40
N VAL A 154 -13.18 12.67 -2.83
CA VAL A 154 -14.46 11.93 -2.83
C VAL A 154 -14.97 11.76 -4.25
N GLU A 155 -14.89 12.79 -5.08
CA GLU A 155 -15.29 12.71 -6.48
C GLU A 155 -14.42 11.70 -7.25
N ALA A 156 -13.10 11.74 -7.07
CA ALA A 156 -12.16 10.80 -7.71
C ALA A 156 -12.37 9.35 -7.26
N LEU A 157 -12.77 9.11 -6.00
CA LEU A 157 -13.21 7.79 -5.54
C LEU A 157 -14.47 7.33 -6.27
N ARG A 158 -15.46 8.21 -6.46
CA ARG A 158 -16.71 7.88 -7.17
C ARG A 158 -16.47 7.61 -8.65
N ARG A 159 -15.54 8.32 -9.28
CA ARG A 159 -15.11 8.10 -10.68
C ARG A 159 -14.22 6.86 -10.85
N GLY A 160 -13.77 6.26 -9.74
CA GLY A 160 -12.91 5.07 -9.74
C GLY A 160 -11.46 5.35 -10.16
N GLU A 161 -11.06 6.61 -10.18
CA GLU A 161 -9.68 7.06 -10.42
C GLU A 161 -8.80 6.72 -9.22
N LEU A 162 -9.37 6.83 -8.03
CA LEU A 162 -8.77 6.46 -6.76
C LEU A 162 -9.49 5.28 -6.12
N ARG A 163 -8.78 4.58 -5.24
CA ARG A 163 -9.38 3.74 -4.19
C ARG A 163 -8.70 3.99 -2.86
N LEU A 164 -9.35 3.62 -1.76
CA LEU A 164 -8.70 3.64 -0.45
C LEU A 164 -7.54 2.64 -0.41
N ALA A 165 -6.42 3.07 0.17
CA ALA A 165 -5.27 2.22 0.41
C ALA A 165 -5.53 1.27 1.58
N THR A 166 -5.14 0.02 1.41
CA THR A 166 -5.18 -1.00 2.45
C THR A 166 -3.78 -1.20 3.05
N PRO A 167 -3.65 -1.79 4.25
CA PRO A 167 -2.34 -2.15 4.80
C PRO A 167 -1.50 -3.04 3.86
N ALA A 168 -2.16 -3.89 3.06
CA ALA A 168 -1.49 -4.73 2.07
C ALA A 168 -0.84 -3.90 0.94
N ASP A 169 -1.42 -2.76 0.57
CA ASP A 169 -0.87 -1.87 -0.47
C ASP A 169 0.40 -1.20 0.01
N PHE A 170 0.40 -0.69 1.25
CA PHE A 170 1.62 -0.13 1.87
C PHE A 170 2.72 -1.17 1.99
N ASN A 171 2.39 -2.41 2.37
CA ASN A 171 3.38 -3.49 2.45
C ASN A 171 3.94 -3.86 1.07
N ARG A 172 3.10 -3.90 0.04
CA ARG A 172 3.54 -4.12 -1.36
C ARG A 172 4.46 -3.00 -1.82
N TRP A 173 4.10 -1.75 -1.57
CA TRP A 173 4.93 -0.60 -1.89
C TRP A 173 6.28 -0.64 -1.15
N LYS A 174 6.30 -0.92 0.16
CA LYS A 174 7.53 -1.08 0.95
C LYS A 174 8.42 -2.18 0.38
N ALA A 175 7.83 -3.31 -0.01
CA ALA A 175 8.56 -4.41 -0.61
C ALA A 175 9.18 -4.00 -1.97
N ALA A 176 8.42 -3.31 -2.83
CA ALA A 176 8.92 -2.82 -4.11
C ALA A 176 10.03 -1.78 -3.93
N HIS A 177 9.84 -0.82 -3.02
CA HIS A 177 10.83 0.21 -2.72
C HIS A 177 12.16 -0.38 -2.23
N ARG A 178 12.11 -1.41 -1.37
CA ARG A 178 13.31 -2.16 -0.93
C ARG A 178 14.04 -2.90 -2.05
N ARG A 179 13.30 -3.49 -3.00
CA ARG A 179 13.90 -4.16 -4.16
C ARG A 179 14.68 -3.18 -5.03
N ASN A 180 14.21 -1.93 -5.11
CA ASN A 180 14.87 -0.86 -5.86
C ASN A 180 16.00 -0.16 -5.06
N GLY A 181 16.47 -0.77 -3.96
CA GLY A 181 17.55 -0.25 -3.12
C GLY A 181 17.11 0.84 -2.12
N GLY A 182 15.84 1.23 -2.12
CA GLY A 182 15.30 2.20 -1.18
C GLY A 182 15.09 1.61 0.21
N ARG A 183 15.30 2.41 1.25
CA ARG A 183 14.92 2.05 2.62
C ARG A 183 13.86 3.03 3.09
N PRO A 184 12.62 2.58 3.37
CA PRO A 184 11.63 3.48 3.94
C PRO A 184 12.17 4.04 5.26
N GLY A 185 12.01 5.35 5.47
CA GLY A 185 12.51 5.99 6.68
C GLY A 185 11.90 5.38 7.95
N ARG A 186 12.61 5.45 9.09
CA ARG A 186 12.16 4.87 10.36
C ARG A 186 10.76 5.34 10.79
N SER A 187 10.39 6.57 10.44
CA SER A 187 9.07 7.17 10.74
C SER A 187 8.04 6.97 9.64
N PHE A 188 8.30 6.15 8.61
CA PHE A 188 7.33 5.95 7.53
C PHE A 188 6.06 5.27 8.02
N ASP A 189 6.19 4.19 8.79
CA ASP A 189 5.06 3.44 9.33
C ASP A 189 4.25 4.29 10.32
N GLU A 190 4.93 5.12 11.11
CA GLU A 190 4.28 6.09 12.00
C GLU A 190 3.54 7.18 11.23
N ARG A 191 4.13 7.78 10.19
CA ARG A 191 3.44 8.82 9.41
C ARG A 191 2.25 8.27 8.62
N THR A 192 2.38 7.06 8.09
CA THR A 192 1.30 6.41 7.32
C THR A 192 0.18 5.85 8.18
N SER A 193 0.37 5.68 9.49
CA SER A 193 -0.70 5.27 10.38
C SER A 193 -1.67 6.40 10.74
N TYR A 194 -1.21 7.67 10.72
CA TYR A 194 -2.04 8.83 11.03
C TYR A 194 -2.68 9.49 9.81
N LEU A 195 -2.15 9.23 8.60
CA LEU A 195 -2.61 9.86 7.37
C LEU A 195 -3.40 8.89 6.50
N GLN A 196 -4.45 9.41 5.85
CA GLN A 196 -5.26 8.61 4.94
C GLN A 196 -4.48 8.34 3.64
N GLY A 197 -4.43 7.07 3.24
CA GLY A 197 -3.81 6.65 1.98
C GLY A 197 -4.83 6.36 0.88
N TYR A 198 -4.46 6.68 -0.34
CA TYR A 198 -5.18 6.38 -1.58
C TYR A 198 -4.27 5.68 -2.58
N VAL A 199 -4.85 4.82 -3.42
CA VAL A 199 -4.16 4.18 -4.54
C VAL A 199 -4.70 4.77 -5.83
N VAL A 200 -3.80 5.35 -6.63
CA VAL A 200 -4.08 5.91 -7.96
C VAL A 200 -4.12 4.77 -8.96
N ARG A 201 -5.25 4.63 -9.66
CA ARG A 201 -5.51 3.53 -10.60
C ARG A 201 -5.53 3.97 -12.06
N ARG A 202 -5.86 5.23 -12.30
CA ARG A 202 -6.07 5.84 -13.61
C ARG A 202 -5.53 7.27 -13.61
N ASP A 203 -5.73 7.98 -14.71
CA ASP A 203 -5.48 9.41 -14.79
C ASP A 203 -6.19 10.12 -13.63
N PHE A 204 -5.41 10.84 -12.82
CA PHE A 204 -5.87 11.55 -11.64
C PHE A 204 -5.14 12.89 -11.55
N VAL A 205 -5.87 13.95 -11.23
CA VAL A 205 -5.32 15.27 -10.94
C VAL A 205 -5.47 15.52 -9.45
N ILE A 206 -4.35 15.80 -8.77
CA ILE A 206 -4.30 16.12 -7.36
C ILE A 206 -5.10 17.41 -7.14
N PRO A 207 -6.16 17.41 -6.31
CA PRO A 207 -6.88 18.62 -5.99
C PRO A 207 -6.06 19.50 -5.05
N ASP A 208 -6.15 20.81 -5.26
CA ASP A 208 -5.51 21.80 -4.38
C ASP A 208 -6.07 21.72 -2.94
N GLY A 209 -5.30 22.14 -1.94
CA GLY A 209 -5.78 22.21 -0.55
C GLY A 209 -5.74 20.87 0.20
N LEU A 210 -4.84 19.98 -0.19
CA LEU A 210 -4.49 18.73 0.50
C LEU A 210 -3.23 18.89 1.38
N ASN A 211 -3.01 20.07 1.95
CA ASN A 211 -1.90 20.36 2.85
C ASN A 211 -2.33 20.42 4.33
N GLY A 212 -1.35 20.46 5.23
CA GLY A 212 -1.59 20.53 6.68
C GLY A 212 -2.45 19.38 7.23
N ALA A 213 -3.57 19.74 7.87
CA ALA A 213 -4.53 18.80 8.48
C ALA A 213 -5.31 17.93 7.47
N HIS A 214 -5.14 18.19 6.17
CA HIS A 214 -5.77 17.44 5.08
C HIS A 214 -4.76 16.72 4.20
N SER A 215 -3.53 16.56 4.70
CA SER A 215 -2.50 15.77 4.04
C SER A 215 -2.90 14.29 3.90
N VAL A 216 -2.54 13.72 2.75
CA VAL A 216 -2.87 12.35 2.36
C VAL A 216 -1.66 11.71 1.66
N PHE A 217 -1.63 10.39 1.61
CA PHE A 217 -0.63 9.66 0.84
C PHE A 217 -1.22 9.07 -0.43
N PHE A 218 -0.50 9.20 -1.54
CA PHE A 218 -0.84 8.54 -2.81
C PHE A 218 0.15 7.42 -3.10
N LEU A 219 -0.38 6.23 -3.35
CA LEU A 219 0.35 5.08 -3.86
C LEU A 219 -0.03 4.89 -5.32
N LEU A 220 0.94 4.66 -6.20
CA LEU A 220 0.66 4.38 -7.60
C LEU A 220 0.44 2.88 -7.80
N GLU A 221 -0.67 2.52 -8.43
CA GLU A 221 -0.88 1.16 -8.91
C GLU A 221 0.07 0.86 -10.09
N ALA A 222 0.43 -0.41 -10.28
CA ALA A 222 1.34 -0.79 -11.36
C ALA A 222 0.70 -0.45 -12.72
N GLY A 223 1.39 0.36 -13.52
CA GLY A 223 0.88 0.82 -14.83
C GLY A 223 -0.09 2.00 -14.75
N ALA A 224 -0.41 2.51 -13.56
CA ALA A 224 -1.14 3.77 -13.44
C ALA A 224 -0.25 4.95 -13.83
N PRO A 225 -0.80 5.98 -14.51
CA PRO A 225 -0.08 7.20 -14.83
C PRO A 225 0.28 7.97 -13.56
N TYR A 226 1.37 8.74 -13.62
CA TYR A 226 1.74 9.64 -12.53
C TYR A 226 0.68 10.75 -12.41
N PRO A 227 0.15 11.02 -11.20
CA PRO A 227 -0.88 12.02 -11.04
C PRO A 227 -0.34 13.43 -11.34
N LEU A 228 -1.17 14.27 -11.94
CA LEU A 228 -0.81 15.66 -12.27
C LEU A 228 -1.29 16.62 -11.18
N GLY A 229 -0.76 17.84 -11.15
CA GLY A 229 -1.17 18.88 -10.20
C GLY A 229 -0.35 18.88 -8.91
N GLU A 230 -0.64 19.85 -8.06
CA GLU A 230 0.05 20.09 -6.79
C GLU A 230 -0.97 19.98 -5.65
N ALA A 231 -0.54 19.52 -4.48
CA ALA A 231 -1.44 19.40 -3.32
C ALA A 231 -1.80 20.75 -2.68
N GLY A 232 -1.19 21.85 -3.16
CA GLY A 232 -1.34 23.21 -2.65
C GLY A 232 -0.36 23.61 -1.55
#